data_AF-A0A3C1YW42-F1
#
_entry.id   AF-A0A3C1YW42-F1
#
_cell.length_a   1.000
_cell.length_b   1.000
_cell.length_c   1.000
_cell.angle_alpha   90.00
_cell.angle_beta   90.00
_cell.angle_gamma   90.00
#
_symmetry.space_group_name_H-M   'P 1'
#
loop_
_entity.id
_entity.type
_entity.pdbx_description
1 polymer ?
#
loop_
_entity_poly.entity_id
_entity_poly.type
_entity_poly.pdbx_seq_one_letter_code
_entity_poly.pdbx_strand_id
1 'polypeptide(L)'
;MRSMRAVSCLLLLWVCSACAPEPDRAPSYLVGVWETHSEGYADQHIFIDRGRIGFGTSALAADGYVITKIDESREGGKALFVVSYQDAEQAKFQLAFFYEPAGGGRITFKNQDHLTWTKKAATT
;
A
#
# COMPACT_ATOMS: atom_id res chain seq x y z
N MET A 1 5.72 -54.00 19.84
CA MET A 1 6.42 -53.02 18.99
C MET A 1 5.43 -51.91 18.64
N ARG A 2 5.49 -50.78 19.34
CA ARG A 2 4.46 -49.72 19.33
C ARG A 2 4.83 -48.67 18.29
N SER A 3 3.87 -48.38 17.42
CA SER A 3 3.90 -47.43 16.29
C SER A 3 4.76 -46.17 16.53
N MET A 4 5.97 -46.14 15.99
CA MET A 4 6.84 -44.94 15.92
C MET A 4 6.78 -44.24 14.55
N ARG A 5 5.99 -44.75 13.60
CA ARG A 5 5.87 -44.17 12.24
C ARG A 5 4.94 -42.95 12.17
N ALA A 6 3.94 -42.87 13.06
CA ALA A 6 2.95 -41.79 13.03
C ALA A 6 3.51 -40.43 13.46
N VAL A 7 4.44 -40.41 14.43
CA VAL A 7 5.02 -39.17 14.98
C VAL A 7 5.93 -38.48 13.96
N SER A 8 6.62 -39.25 13.13
CA SER A 8 7.56 -38.72 12.13
C SER A 8 6.84 -37.97 11.00
N CYS A 9 5.62 -38.39 10.62
CA CYS A 9 4.81 -37.70 9.60
C CYS A 9 4.25 -36.36 10.08
N LEU A 10 3.92 -36.23 11.37
CA LEU A 10 3.39 -35.00 11.96
C LEU A 10 4.45 -33.89 12.07
N LEU A 11 5.72 -34.24 12.29
CA LEU A 11 6.84 -33.29 12.34
C LEU A 11 7.21 -32.72 10.96
N LEU A 12 7.04 -33.50 9.88
CA LEU A 12 7.31 -33.06 8.51
C LEU A 12 6.27 -32.05 7.99
N LEU A 13 5.02 -32.14 8.46
CA LEU A 13 3.96 -31.20 8.09
C LEU A 13 4.10 -29.83 8.77
N TRP A 14 4.82 -29.73 9.88
CA TRP A 14 4.97 -28.48 10.64
C TRP A 14 5.98 -27.50 10.00
N VAL A 15 6.92 -28.01 9.22
CA VAL A 15 8.00 -27.21 8.61
C VAL A 15 7.52 -26.40 7.39
N CYS A 16 6.40 -26.75 6.77
CA CYS A 16 5.91 -26.09 5.56
C CYS A 16 5.02 -24.86 5.79
N SER A 17 4.66 -24.53 7.04
CA SER A 17 3.66 -23.50 7.33
C SER A 17 4.23 -22.09 7.58
N ALA A 18 5.55 -21.88 7.51
CA ALA A 18 6.17 -20.64 7.99
C ALA A 18 6.65 -19.63 6.92
N CYS A 19 6.46 -19.90 5.62
CA CYS A 19 6.78 -18.91 4.59
C CYS A 19 5.58 -17.98 4.32
N ALA A 20 5.37 -17.00 5.20
CA ALA A 20 4.64 -15.81 4.79
C ALA A 20 5.59 -14.93 3.95
N PRO A 21 5.18 -14.47 2.76
CA PRO A 21 5.99 -13.53 1.99
C PRO A 21 6.19 -12.23 2.79
N GLU A 22 7.39 -11.66 2.72
CA GLU A 22 7.68 -10.37 3.35
C GLU A 22 6.81 -9.27 2.72
N PRO A 23 6.39 -8.25 3.51
CA PRO A 23 5.65 -7.13 2.97
C PRO A 23 6.42 -6.35 1.90
N ASP A 24 5.73 -6.00 0.83
CA ASP A 24 6.32 -5.18 -0.24
C ASP A 24 6.68 -3.77 0.24
N ARG A 25 7.62 -3.14 -0.48
CA ARG A 25 8.01 -1.76 -0.25
C ARG A 25 7.55 -0.84 -1.36
N ALA A 26 7.02 0.32 -0.99
CA ALA A 26 6.66 1.36 -1.94
C ALA A 26 7.87 1.84 -2.75
N PRO A 27 7.77 1.91 -4.09
CA PRO A 27 8.76 2.56 -4.92
C PRO A 27 9.02 4.00 -4.46
N SER A 28 10.28 4.45 -4.54
CA SER A 28 10.70 5.77 -4.03
C SER A 28 9.94 6.95 -4.66
N TYR A 29 9.50 6.82 -5.91
CA TYR A 29 8.71 7.85 -6.57
C TYR A 29 7.29 7.99 -6.01
N LEU A 30 6.74 6.96 -5.35
CA LEU A 30 5.46 7.03 -4.63
C LEU A 30 5.62 7.59 -3.20
N VAL A 31 6.81 7.43 -2.60
CA VAL A 31 7.08 7.89 -1.23
C VAL A 31 6.97 9.41 -1.13
N GLY A 32 6.13 9.90 -0.22
CA GLY A 32 5.91 11.31 0.05
C GLY A 32 4.51 11.62 0.58
N VAL A 33 4.23 12.91 0.67
CA VAL A 33 2.89 13.44 0.95
C VAL A 33 2.23 13.81 -0.37
N TRP A 34 0.98 13.41 -0.55
CA TRP A 34 0.16 13.74 -1.70
C TRP A 34 -1.02 14.59 -1.25
N GLU A 35 -1.20 15.72 -1.92
CA GLU A 35 -2.20 16.74 -1.61
C GLU A 35 -3.18 16.86 -2.77
N THR A 36 -4.40 17.31 -2.49
CA THR A 36 -5.40 17.59 -3.51
C THR A 36 -5.92 19.01 -3.35
N HIS A 37 -6.22 19.66 -4.47
CA HIS A 37 -6.91 20.96 -4.48
C HIS A 37 -8.38 20.82 -4.86
N SER A 38 -8.90 19.59 -4.88
CA SER A 38 -10.31 19.33 -5.18
C SER A 38 -11.19 19.90 -4.07
N GLU A 39 -12.26 20.58 -4.44
CA GLU A 39 -13.18 21.23 -3.51
C GLU A 39 -13.74 20.22 -2.49
N GLY A 40 -13.75 20.58 -1.20
CA GLY A 40 -14.16 19.69 -0.10
C GLY A 40 -13.09 18.72 0.38
N TYR A 41 -11.93 18.63 -0.29
CA TYR A 41 -10.83 17.72 0.06
C TYR A 41 -9.49 18.42 0.29
N ALA A 42 -9.43 19.75 0.28
CA ALA A 42 -8.18 20.51 0.33
C ALA A 42 -7.30 20.21 1.55
N ASP A 43 -7.92 19.87 2.69
CA ASP A 43 -7.19 19.52 3.91
C ASP A 43 -6.81 18.03 3.98
N GLN A 44 -7.22 17.22 3.01
CA GLN A 44 -6.93 15.79 2.97
C GLN A 44 -5.59 15.52 2.31
N HIS A 45 -4.89 14.54 2.87
CA HIS A 45 -3.57 14.13 2.44
C HIS A 45 -3.49 12.60 2.35
N ILE A 46 -2.66 12.11 1.44
CA ILE A 46 -2.18 10.74 1.43
C ILE A 46 -0.71 10.75 1.84
N PHE A 47 -0.36 9.91 2.80
CA PHE A 47 1.03 9.69 3.22
C PHE A 47 1.45 8.33 2.72
N ILE A 48 2.53 8.27 1.95
CA ILE A 48 3.14 7.01 1.52
C ILE A 48 4.58 7.03 2.00
N ASP A 49 4.95 6.09 2.86
CA ASP A 49 6.35 5.77 3.13
C ASP A 49 6.70 4.42 2.50
N ARG A 50 7.90 3.89 2.79
CA ARG A 50 8.35 2.62 2.20
C ARG A 50 7.48 1.42 2.59
N GLY A 51 6.81 1.41 3.73
CA GLY A 51 6.03 0.27 4.23
C GLY A 51 4.64 0.63 4.73
N ARG A 52 4.23 1.89 4.64
CA ARG A 52 2.94 2.37 5.12
C ARG A 52 2.26 3.31 4.15
N ILE A 53 0.92 3.26 4.19
CA ILE A 53 0.03 4.24 3.58
C ILE A 53 -0.88 4.82 4.65
N GLY A 54 -1.17 6.11 4.60
CA GLY A 54 -2.05 6.80 5.53
C GLY A 54 -2.93 7.82 4.82
N PHE A 55 -4.08 8.12 5.40
CA PHE A 55 -5.04 9.10 4.91
C PHE A 55 -5.47 10.01 6.06
N GLY A 56 -5.59 11.32 5.81
CA GLY A 56 -6.18 12.23 6.78
C GLY A 56 -5.70 13.67 6.65
N THR A 57 -5.96 14.45 7.69
CA THR A 57 -5.71 15.91 7.71
C THR A 57 -4.35 16.31 8.26
N SER A 58 -3.56 15.35 8.76
CA SER A 58 -2.21 15.60 9.27
C SER A 58 -1.30 14.40 9.04
N ALA A 59 -0.07 14.67 8.58
CA ALA A 59 0.99 13.70 8.40
C ALA A 59 1.44 13.04 9.71
N LEU A 60 1.20 13.73 10.82
CA LEU A 60 1.78 13.43 12.13
C LEU A 60 0.83 12.60 13.02
N ALA A 61 -0.43 12.43 12.62
CA ALA A 61 -1.50 11.93 13.50
C ALA A 61 -2.11 10.58 13.06
N ALA A 62 -1.73 10.05 11.89
CA ALA A 62 -2.26 8.78 11.42
C ALA A 62 -1.23 7.66 11.69
N ASP A 63 -1.60 6.71 12.55
CA ASP A 63 -0.98 5.39 12.55
C ASP A 63 -1.22 4.77 11.16
N GLY A 64 -0.24 4.93 10.27
CA GLY A 64 -0.37 4.50 8.88
C GLY A 64 -0.60 2.98 8.79
N TYR A 65 -1.44 2.59 7.84
CA TYR A 65 -1.71 1.21 7.51
C TYR A 65 -0.46 0.56 6.94
N VAL A 66 -0.18 -0.68 7.32
CA VAL A 66 0.98 -1.44 6.82
C VAL A 66 0.68 -1.91 5.40
N ILE A 67 1.54 -1.53 4.46
CA ILE A 67 1.52 -2.06 3.09
C ILE A 67 1.93 -3.52 3.17
N THR A 68 1.11 -4.40 2.59
CA THR A 68 1.38 -5.84 2.53
C THR A 68 1.74 -6.29 1.13
N LYS A 69 1.23 -5.61 0.10
CA LYS A 69 1.51 -5.93 -1.31
C LYS A 69 1.35 -4.72 -2.22
N ILE A 70 2.17 -4.61 -3.24
CA ILE A 70 2.04 -3.63 -4.31
C ILE A 70 2.09 -4.34 -5.66
N ASP A 71 0.98 -4.32 -6.39
CA ASP A 71 0.93 -4.77 -7.78
C ASP A 71 0.98 -3.55 -8.71
N GLU A 72 1.96 -3.51 -9.61
CA GLU A 72 2.05 -2.54 -10.70
C GLU A 72 1.66 -3.21 -12.03
N SER A 73 0.79 -2.56 -12.79
CA SER A 73 0.36 -3.02 -14.11
C SER A 73 0.07 -1.84 -15.04
N ARG A 74 -0.40 -2.13 -16.25
CA ARG A 74 -0.82 -1.12 -17.23
C ARG A 74 -2.29 -1.31 -17.58
N GLU A 75 -3.04 -0.22 -17.58
CA GLU A 75 -4.45 -0.21 -18.04
C GLU A 75 -4.66 1.08 -18.85
N GLY A 76 -5.08 0.94 -20.11
CA GLY A 76 -5.26 2.10 -21.02
C GLY A 76 -3.98 2.94 -21.22
N GLY A 77 -2.80 2.32 -21.15
CA GLY A 77 -1.51 3.01 -21.26
C GLY A 77 -1.04 3.73 -19.99
N LYS A 78 -1.87 3.81 -18.96
CA LYS A 78 -1.54 4.41 -17.65
C LYS A 78 -0.94 3.36 -16.72
N ALA A 79 -0.02 3.76 -15.84
CA ALA A 79 0.47 2.89 -14.78
C ALA A 79 -0.63 2.74 -13.72
N LEU A 80 -1.08 1.52 -13.46
CA LEU A 80 -2.06 1.19 -12.44
C LEU A 80 -1.35 0.52 -11.27
N PHE A 81 -1.51 1.08 -10.08
CA PHE A 81 -1.08 0.49 -8.83
C PHE A 81 -2.29 -0.06 -8.08
N VAL A 82 -2.14 -1.26 -7.53
CA VAL A 82 -3.05 -1.83 -6.52
C VAL A 82 -2.24 -2.07 -5.26
N VAL A 83 -2.48 -1.24 -4.25
CA VAL A 83 -1.82 -1.32 -2.94
C VAL A 83 -2.74 -2.05 -1.98
N SER A 84 -2.30 -3.20 -1.49
CA SER A 84 -2.95 -3.92 -0.40
C SER A 84 -2.32 -3.49 0.92
N TYR A 85 -3.14 -3.15 1.91
CA TYR A 85 -2.69 -2.67 3.22
C TYR A 85 -3.61 -3.14 4.34
N GLN A 86 -3.13 -3.07 5.58
CA GLN A 86 -3.88 -3.50 6.75
C GLN A 86 -3.69 -2.58 7.96
N ASP A 87 -4.69 -2.56 8.83
CA ASP A 87 -4.61 -1.85 10.12
C ASP A 87 -3.97 -2.72 11.23
N ALA A 88 -3.96 -2.19 12.46
CA ALA A 88 -3.44 -2.89 13.63
C ALA A 88 -4.24 -4.16 14.01
N GLU A 89 -5.51 -4.22 13.61
CA GLU A 89 -6.39 -5.38 13.81
C GLU A 89 -6.27 -6.41 12.67
N GLN A 90 -5.35 -6.18 11.72
CA GLN A 90 -5.13 -7.00 10.53
C GLN A 90 -6.31 -7.01 9.55
N ALA A 91 -7.24 -6.04 9.65
CA ALA A 91 -8.27 -5.86 8.65
C ALA A 91 -7.60 -5.42 7.34
N LYS A 92 -7.99 -6.07 6.23
CA LYS A 92 -7.34 -5.90 4.93
C LYS A 92 -8.13 -4.97 4.03
N PHE A 93 -7.41 -4.07 3.38
CA PHE A 93 -7.96 -3.07 2.47
C PHE A 93 -7.14 -3.03 1.18
N GLN A 94 -7.73 -2.43 0.15
CA GLN A 94 -7.06 -2.19 -1.12
C GLN A 94 -7.37 -0.80 -1.66
N LEU A 95 -6.35 -0.15 -2.21
CA LEU A 95 -6.47 1.09 -2.96
C LEU A 95 -5.92 0.86 -4.36
N ALA A 96 -6.74 1.16 -5.37
CA ALA A 96 -6.32 1.14 -6.77
C ALA A 96 -6.24 2.58 -7.31
N PHE A 97 -5.10 2.94 -7.89
CA PHE A 97 -4.89 4.27 -8.44
C PHE A 97 -3.98 4.27 -9.68
N PHE A 98 -4.23 5.22 -10.57
CA PHE A 98 -3.36 5.52 -11.68
C PHE A 98 -2.25 6.47 -11.24
N TYR A 99 -1.03 6.23 -11.73
CA TYR A 99 0.12 7.11 -11.55
C TYR A 99 0.58 7.69 -12.89
N GLU A 100 0.78 9.00 -12.91
CA GLU A 100 1.37 9.72 -14.04
C GLU A 100 2.61 10.48 -13.53
N PRO A 101 3.82 10.24 -14.07
CA PRO A 101 5.06 10.82 -13.54
C PRO A 101 5.26 12.32 -13.88
N ALA A 102 4.44 12.90 -14.75
CA ALA A 102 4.57 14.28 -15.18
C ALA A 102 4.41 15.27 -14.00
N GLY A 103 5.16 16.38 -14.03
CA GLY A 103 5.02 17.46 -13.05
C GLY A 103 5.35 17.09 -11.60
N GLY A 104 6.18 16.08 -11.37
CA GLY A 104 6.53 15.60 -10.02
C GLY A 104 5.68 14.43 -9.53
N GLY A 105 4.70 14.00 -10.33
CA GLY A 105 3.84 12.86 -10.05
C GLY A 105 2.41 13.27 -9.76
N ARG A 106 1.48 12.48 -10.31
CA ARG A 106 0.04 12.63 -10.15
C ARG A 106 -0.60 11.28 -9.86
N ILE A 107 -1.43 11.22 -8.83
CA ILE A 107 -2.22 10.06 -8.46
C ILE A 107 -3.70 10.37 -8.72
N THR A 108 -4.40 9.42 -9.36
CA THR A 108 -5.86 9.49 -9.55
C THR A 108 -6.47 8.15 -9.16
N PHE A 109 -7.41 8.15 -8.22
CA PHE A 109 -8.02 6.90 -7.77
C PHE A 109 -8.87 6.29 -8.87
N LYS A 110 -8.82 4.95 -9.00
CA LYS A 110 -9.53 4.24 -10.07
C LYS A 110 -11.06 4.41 -9.97
N ASN A 111 -11.59 4.60 -8.76
CA ASN A 111 -13.01 4.80 -8.50
C ASN A 111 -13.42 6.27 -8.32
N GLN A 112 -12.48 7.23 -8.35
CA GLN A 112 -12.72 8.66 -8.14
C GLN A 112 -11.79 9.48 -9.04
N ASP A 113 -12.14 9.59 -10.32
CA ASP A 113 -11.31 10.25 -11.34
C ASP A 113 -11.22 11.78 -11.18
N HIS A 114 -12.23 12.39 -10.58
CA HIS A 114 -12.27 13.82 -10.26
C HIS A 114 -11.30 14.22 -9.14
N LEU A 115 -10.84 13.27 -8.31
CA LEU A 115 -9.86 13.53 -7.25
C LEU A 115 -8.45 13.30 -7.77
N THR A 116 -7.77 14.42 -8.03
CA THR A 116 -6.38 14.42 -8.47
C THR A 116 -5.47 14.80 -7.31
N TRP A 117 -4.48 13.95 -7.05
CA TRP A 117 -3.50 14.14 -6.00
C TRP A 117 -2.13 14.45 -6.60
N THR A 118 -1.48 15.49 -6.11
CA THR A 118 -0.14 15.91 -6.53
C THR A 118 0.84 15.80 -5.38
N LYS A 119 2.08 15.44 -5.70
CA LYS A 119 3.10 15.30 -4.67
C LYS A 119 3.45 16.65 -4.06
N LYS A 120 3.39 16.76 -2.73
CA LYS A 120 3.85 17.95 -2.01
C LYS A 120 5.34 18.16 -2.31
N ALA A 121 5.71 19.37 -2.70
CA ALA A 121 7.11 19.72 -2.89
C ALA A 121 7.87 19.58 -1.56
N ALA A 122 9.10 19.06 -1.61
CA ALA A 122 9.97 19.10 -0.44
C ALA A 122 10.31 20.57 -0.15
N THR A 123 9.84 21.10 0.98
CA THR A 123 10.29 22.40 1.47
C THR A 123 11.78 22.28 1.77
N THR A 124 12.61 22.98 0.98
CA THR A 124 14.07 23.04 1.18
C THR A 124 14.39 24.06 2.26
#